data_AF-A0A519TV40-F1
#
_entry.id   AF-A0A519TV40-F1
#
_cell.length_a   1.000
_cell.length_b   1.000
_cell.length_c   1.000
_cell.angle_alpha   90.00
_cell.angle_beta   90.00
_cell.angle_gamma   90.00
#
_symmetry.space_group_name_H-M   'P 1'
#
loop_
_entity.id
_entity.type
_entity.pdbx_description
1 polymer ?
#
loop_
_entity_poly.entity_id
_entity_poly.type
_entity_poly.pdbx_seq_one_letter_code
_entity_poly.pdbx_strand_id
1 'polypeptide(L)'
;MKKVNLGIDDISILNDLYLSTSKLVVNLKDREDFFLKHRYRMYISFAEKQKLSNLPKIPYFHKQRAQIFESLYSSKLSSLNYIKQYRKTTSYKVCSLCGSPAAGTLDHFLPKDIYPEFSIFSKNLIPACKCNFSKNKNISMIYHPQFFDFLENRLYYIDFLIINDSVNYRGIKMNIKPNHPYYKLIESHLVNHILKCGDGFENEMRTRLQSLYDTPQTCIFALDSVVTSLSKQQLRKIIHNQLKRENEKFQTPNSWDSLILSSFLKKEVFNQFFLRVNTIL
;
A
#
# COMPACT_ATOMS: atom_id res chain seq x y z
N MET A 1 4.24 -0.71 -0.37
CA MET A 1 3.26 -1.50 0.36
C MET A 1 3.22 -0.95 1.76
N LYS A 2 2.06 -0.85 2.38
CA LYS A 2 1.96 -0.16 3.67
C LYS A 2 0.83 -0.75 4.50
N LYS A 3 1.12 -1.01 5.78
CA LYS A 3 0.09 -1.33 6.76
C LYS A 3 -0.82 -0.11 6.94
N VAL A 4 -2.11 -0.34 6.84
CA VAL A 4 -3.14 0.69 6.96
C VAL A 4 -3.94 0.45 8.22
N ASN A 5 -4.18 1.51 8.98
CA ASN A 5 -5.18 1.52 10.02
C ASN A 5 -5.87 2.89 9.99
N LEU A 6 -7.18 2.92 9.79
CA LEU A 6 -7.93 4.18 9.81
C LEU A 6 -8.32 4.60 11.23
N GLY A 7 -8.27 3.70 12.23
CA GLY A 7 -8.70 4.01 13.60
C GLY A 7 -10.19 4.36 13.72
N ILE A 8 -11.01 3.87 12.78
CA ILE A 8 -12.43 4.19 12.70
C ILE A 8 -13.25 3.14 13.44
N ASP A 9 -14.17 3.62 14.28
CA ASP A 9 -15.24 2.81 14.87
C ASP A 9 -16.44 2.79 13.92
N ASP A 10 -16.45 1.80 13.03
CA ASP A 10 -17.52 1.61 12.07
C ASP A 10 -18.89 1.36 12.73
N ILE A 11 -18.91 0.83 13.96
CA ILE A 11 -20.16 0.57 14.69
C ILE A 11 -20.76 1.87 15.19
N SER A 12 -19.93 2.76 15.75
CA SER A 12 -20.36 4.11 16.12
C SER A 12 -20.89 4.88 14.91
N ILE A 13 -20.20 4.79 13.76
CA ILE A 13 -20.65 5.47 12.53
C ILE A 13 -22.01 4.96 12.07
N LEU A 14 -22.24 3.64 12.12
CA LEU A 14 -23.55 3.08 11.78
C LEU A 14 -24.63 3.61 12.73
N ASN A 15 -24.39 3.62 14.04
CA ASN A 15 -25.34 4.16 15.02
C ASN A 15 -25.68 5.65 14.72
N ASP A 16 -24.67 6.47 14.44
CA ASP A 16 -24.87 7.89 14.09
C ASP A 16 -25.67 8.06 12.79
N LEU A 17 -25.43 7.19 11.81
CA LEU A 17 -26.21 7.18 10.57
C LEU A 17 -27.67 6.85 10.86
N TYR A 18 -27.98 5.84 11.68
CA TYR A 18 -29.35 5.47 12.01
C TYR A 18 -30.11 6.58 12.75
N LEU A 19 -29.40 7.41 13.52
CA LEU A 19 -29.99 8.60 14.16
C LEU A 19 -30.18 9.78 13.18
N SER A 20 -29.53 9.78 12.02
CA SER A 20 -29.61 10.86 11.04
C SER A 20 -31.01 11.07 10.47
N THR A 21 -31.43 12.32 10.29
CA THR A 21 -32.69 12.70 9.61
C THR A 21 -32.53 12.81 8.09
N SER A 22 -31.35 12.53 7.55
CA SER A 22 -31.08 12.57 6.11
C SER A 22 -31.96 11.60 5.34
N LYS A 23 -32.58 12.08 4.25
CA LYS A 23 -33.39 11.28 3.33
C LYS A 23 -32.64 10.05 2.77
N LEU A 24 -31.31 10.09 2.72
CA LEU A 24 -30.48 8.95 2.30
C LEU A 24 -30.53 7.77 3.28
N VAL A 25 -30.83 8.03 4.55
CA VAL A 25 -30.75 7.06 5.64
C VAL A 25 -32.13 6.67 6.20
N VAL A 26 -33.18 7.45 5.90
CA VAL A 26 -34.56 7.16 6.34
C VAL A 26 -35.01 5.75 5.94
N ASN A 27 -34.55 5.24 4.79
CA ASN A 27 -34.90 3.89 4.32
C ASN A 27 -34.07 2.76 4.95
N LEU A 28 -33.10 3.06 5.83
CA LEU A 28 -32.19 2.06 6.43
C LEU A 28 -32.61 1.62 7.86
N LYS A 29 -33.64 2.23 8.47
CA LYS A 29 -33.71 2.35 9.94
C LYS A 29 -34.14 1.13 10.76
N ASP A 30 -34.83 0.11 10.24
CA ASP A 30 -35.46 -0.88 11.15
C ASP A 30 -35.05 -2.36 10.97
N ARG A 31 -34.42 -2.76 9.86
CA ARG A 31 -33.95 -4.17 9.66
C ARG A 31 -32.48 -4.32 9.33
N GLU A 32 -31.75 -3.22 9.22
CA GLU A 32 -30.44 -3.23 8.57
C GLU A 32 -29.27 -3.09 9.55
N ASP A 33 -29.51 -2.61 10.77
CA ASP A 33 -28.47 -2.46 11.80
C ASP A 33 -27.85 -3.80 12.19
N PHE A 34 -28.68 -4.78 12.59
CA PHE A 34 -28.19 -6.11 12.93
C PHE A 34 -27.49 -6.78 11.75
N PHE A 35 -28.03 -6.59 10.54
CA PHE A 35 -27.46 -7.17 9.32
C PHE A 35 -26.09 -6.58 8.97
N LEU A 36 -25.94 -5.25 8.92
CA LEU A 36 -24.67 -4.60 8.57
C LEU A 36 -23.60 -4.89 9.64
N LYS A 37 -23.96 -4.79 10.91
CA LYS A 37 -23.07 -5.17 12.02
C LYS A 37 -22.60 -6.61 11.87
N HIS A 38 -23.50 -7.53 11.54
CA HIS A 38 -23.14 -8.92 11.26
C HIS A 38 -22.21 -9.05 10.06
N ARG A 39 -22.50 -8.37 8.94
CA ARG A 39 -21.66 -8.38 7.73
C ARG A 39 -20.26 -7.83 7.98
N TYR A 40 -20.12 -6.75 8.75
CA TYR A 40 -18.82 -6.17 9.09
C TYR A 40 -17.98 -7.15 9.94
N ARG A 41 -18.61 -7.84 10.90
CA ARG A 41 -17.97 -8.90 11.69
C ARG A 41 -17.54 -10.08 10.81
N MET A 42 -18.37 -10.48 9.85
CA MET A 42 -18.00 -11.52 8.87
C MET A 42 -16.80 -11.09 8.03
N TYR A 43 -16.80 -9.86 7.51
CA TYR A 43 -15.69 -9.33 6.72
C TYR A 43 -14.37 -9.45 7.50
N ILE A 44 -14.35 -8.96 8.74
CA ILE A 44 -13.17 -9.02 9.61
C ILE A 44 -12.70 -10.47 9.79
N SER A 45 -13.60 -11.38 10.18
CA SER A 45 -13.24 -12.79 10.40
C SER A 45 -12.71 -13.48 9.14
N PHE A 46 -13.26 -13.17 7.97
CA PHE A 46 -12.80 -13.71 6.70
C PHE A 46 -11.46 -13.10 6.28
N ALA A 47 -11.24 -11.80 6.51
CA ALA A 47 -10.00 -11.11 6.19
C ALA A 47 -8.81 -11.63 7.02
N GLU A 48 -9.00 -11.79 8.33
CA GLU A 48 -7.99 -12.37 9.25
C GLU A 48 -7.55 -13.77 8.83
N LYS A 49 -8.49 -14.55 8.25
CA LYS A 49 -8.24 -15.92 7.79
C LYS A 49 -7.76 -16.02 6.34
N GLN A 50 -7.49 -14.89 5.66
CA GLN A 50 -7.18 -14.84 4.21
C GLN A 50 -8.25 -15.47 3.32
N LYS A 51 -9.50 -15.45 3.76
CA LYS A 51 -10.64 -16.07 3.06
C LYS A 51 -11.60 -15.04 2.49
N LEU A 52 -11.22 -13.77 2.42
CA LEU A 52 -12.12 -12.69 2.03
C LEU A 52 -12.70 -12.85 0.61
N SER A 53 -11.98 -13.53 -0.30
CA SER A 53 -12.50 -13.93 -1.61
C SER A 53 -13.70 -14.88 -1.55
N ASN A 54 -13.85 -15.60 -0.44
CA ASN A 54 -14.89 -16.61 -0.20
C ASN A 54 -16.04 -16.03 0.64
N LEU A 55 -16.01 -14.74 0.97
CA LEU A 55 -17.08 -14.09 1.71
C LEU A 55 -18.39 -14.25 0.91
N PRO A 56 -19.46 -14.80 1.51
CA PRO A 56 -20.70 -15.01 0.79
C PRO A 56 -21.25 -13.69 0.25
N LYS A 57 -21.56 -13.69 -1.05
CA LYS A 57 -22.33 -12.61 -1.70
C LYS A 57 -23.76 -12.68 -1.19
N ILE A 58 -24.42 -11.53 -1.09
CA ILE A 58 -25.84 -11.48 -0.75
C ILE A 58 -26.63 -11.47 -2.06
N PRO A 59 -27.41 -12.52 -2.38
CA PRO A 59 -28.19 -12.58 -3.63
C PRO A 59 -29.28 -11.51 -3.71
N TYR A 60 -29.69 -10.96 -2.55
CA TYR A 60 -30.82 -10.04 -2.40
C TYR A 60 -30.42 -8.64 -1.93
N PHE A 61 -29.21 -8.17 -2.28
CA PHE A 61 -28.97 -6.74 -2.19
C PHE A 61 -29.75 -6.06 -3.30
N HIS A 62 -31.00 -5.68 -3.01
CA HIS A 62 -31.88 -5.01 -3.95
C HIS A 62 -31.12 -3.86 -4.63
N LYS A 63 -31.21 -3.72 -5.95
CA LYS A 63 -30.46 -2.72 -6.75
C LYS A 63 -30.53 -1.31 -6.13
N GLN A 64 -31.69 -0.96 -5.55
CA GLN A 64 -31.88 0.31 -4.85
C GLN A 64 -31.00 0.45 -3.59
N ARG A 65 -30.74 -0.63 -2.84
CA ARG A 65 -29.84 -0.61 -1.68
C ARG A 65 -28.39 -0.36 -2.09
N ALA A 66 -27.91 -0.98 -3.17
CA ALA A 66 -26.57 -0.72 -3.68
C ALA A 66 -26.37 0.78 -3.99
N GLN A 67 -27.40 1.41 -4.59
CA GLN A 67 -27.41 2.84 -4.88
C GLN A 67 -27.38 3.71 -3.62
N ILE A 68 -28.03 3.29 -2.52
CA ILE A 68 -27.96 4.01 -1.24
C ILE A 68 -26.53 4.02 -0.71
N PHE A 69 -25.86 2.87 -0.66
CA PHE A 69 -24.48 2.79 -0.16
C PHE A 69 -23.47 3.55 -1.01
N GLU A 70 -23.65 3.53 -2.34
CA GLU A 70 -22.87 4.36 -3.25
C GLU A 70 -23.10 5.86 -3.01
N SER A 71 -24.35 6.25 -2.78
CA SER A 71 -24.72 7.62 -2.43
C SER A 71 -24.14 8.05 -1.09
N LEU A 72 -24.16 7.17 -0.08
CA LEU A 72 -23.55 7.42 1.23
C LEU A 72 -22.04 7.63 1.12
N TYR A 73 -21.33 6.78 0.37
CA TYR A 73 -19.89 6.90 0.14
C TYR A 73 -19.48 8.24 -0.51
N SER A 74 -20.38 8.84 -1.28
CA SER A 74 -20.17 10.13 -1.97
C SER A 74 -20.78 11.32 -1.21
N SER A 75 -21.48 11.05 -0.10
CA SER A 75 -22.26 12.06 0.62
C SER A 75 -21.39 13.06 1.39
N LYS A 76 -22.04 14.10 1.93
CA LYS A 76 -21.44 15.08 2.84
C LYS A 76 -21.90 14.92 4.30
N LEU A 77 -22.41 13.74 4.66
CA LEU A 77 -22.82 13.47 6.04
C LEU A 77 -21.62 13.54 6.98
N SER A 78 -21.82 14.19 8.13
CA SER A 78 -20.76 14.43 9.12
C SER A 78 -20.12 13.15 9.63
N SER A 79 -20.93 12.11 9.89
CA SER A 79 -20.47 10.77 10.31
C SER A 79 -19.59 10.07 9.27
N LEU A 80 -19.63 10.50 7.99
CA LEU A 80 -18.83 9.95 6.89
C LEU A 80 -17.68 10.88 6.46
N ASN A 81 -17.43 11.97 7.20
CA ASN A 81 -16.34 12.90 6.88
C ASN A 81 -14.96 12.23 6.91
N TYR A 82 -14.81 11.13 7.65
CA TYR A 82 -13.58 10.35 7.70
C TYR A 82 -13.14 9.88 6.31
N ILE A 83 -14.07 9.57 5.39
CA ILE A 83 -13.76 9.14 4.02
C ILE A 83 -13.03 10.26 3.26
N LYS A 84 -13.52 11.50 3.38
CA LYS A 84 -12.90 12.67 2.74
C LYS A 84 -11.56 13.02 3.38
N GLN A 85 -11.49 13.00 4.71
CA GLN A 85 -10.25 13.24 5.43
C GLN A 85 -9.19 12.20 5.06
N TYR A 86 -9.59 10.94 4.96
CA TYR A 86 -8.70 9.86 4.61
C TYR A 86 -8.20 9.99 3.17
N ARG A 87 -9.09 10.25 2.19
CA ARG A 87 -8.69 10.61 0.81
C ARG A 87 -7.62 11.70 0.77
N LYS A 88 -7.85 12.82 1.48
CA LYS A 88 -6.93 13.96 1.53
C LYS A 88 -5.59 13.62 2.17
N THR A 89 -5.60 12.81 3.22
CA THR A 89 -4.37 12.47 3.97
C THR A 89 -3.59 11.32 3.34
N THR A 90 -4.18 10.54 2.44
CA THR A 90 -3.53 9.41 1.78
C THR A 90 -3.12 9.69 0.34
N SER A 91 -3.65 10.72 -0.31
CA SER A 91 -3.30 11.11 -1.69
C SER A 91 -1.82 11.41 -1.91
N TYR A 92 -1.09 11.75 -0.83
CA TYR A 92 0.35 12.04 -0.85
C TYR A 92 1.21 10.92 -0.23
N LYS A 93 0.61 9.77 0.06
CA LYS A 93 1.30 8.61 0.64
C LYS A 93 1.61 7.58 -0.45
N VAL A 94 2.18 6.45 -0.05
CA VAL A 94 2.43 5.32 -0.95
C VAL A 94 1.20 4.43 -1.09
N CYS A 95 1.07 3.79 -2.25
CA CYS A 95 0.08 2.75 -2.47
C CYS A 95 0.27 1.62 -1.44
N SER A 96 -0.82 1.29 -0.76
CA SER A 96 -0.82 0.24 0.27
C SER A 96 -0.54 -1.14 -0.32
N LEU A 97 -0.90 -1.38 -1.58
CA LEU A 97 -0.72 -2.64 -2.28
C LEU A 97 0.64 -2.76 -2.98
N CYS A 98 1.09 -1.80 -3.80
CA CYS A 98 2.35 -1.96 -4.58
C CYS A 98 3.52 -1.08 -4.09
N GLY A 99 3.29 -0.06 -3.25
CA GLY A 99 4.33 0.84 -2.76
C GLY A 99 4.73 2.00 -3.66
N SER A 100 4.04 2.18 -4.79
CA SER A 100 4.20 3.36 -5.64
C SER A 100 3.96 4.65 -4.84
N PRO A 101 4.75 5.71 -5.06
CA PRO A 101 4.50 7.03 -4.46
C PRO A 101 3.23 7.71 -5.02
N ALA A 102 2.63 7.19 -6.10
CA ALA A 102 1.41 7.71 -6.69
C ALA A 102 0.16 7.02 -6.11
N ALA A 103 -0.12 7.15 -4.81
CA ALA A 103 -1.38 6.63 -4.25
C ALA A 103 -2.59 7.39 -4.83
N GLY A 104 -3.06 6.91 -5.99
CA GLY A 104 -3.99 7.60 -6.87
C GLY A 104 -5.37 7.85 -6.28
N THR A 105 -5.89 7.01 -5.40
CA THR A 105 -7.24 7.19 -4.80
C THR A 105 -7.41 6.41 -3.49
N LEU A 106 -8.44 6.76 -2.72
CA LEU A 106 -9.03 5.88 -1.70
C LEU A 106 -10.06 4.99 -2.38
N ASP A 107 -9.84 3.68 -2.36
CA ASP A 107 -10.64 2.72 -3.12
C ASP A 107 -11.10 1.56 -2.24
N HIS A 108 -11.97 0.70 -2.76
CA HIS A 108 -12.54 -0.44 -2.04
C HIS A 108 -11.70 -1.70 -2.25
N PHE A 109 -11.42 -2.48 -1.18
CA PHE A 109 -10.71 -3.75 -1.26
C PHE A 109 -11.59 -4.84 -1.88
N LEU A 110 -12.78 -5.07 -1.35
CA LEU A 110 -13.86 -5.79 -2.02
C LEU A 110 -14.64 -4.81 -2.89
N PRO A 111 -14.94 -5.17 -4.15
CA PRO A 111 -15.48 -4.23 -5.11
C PRO A 111 -16.96 -3.95 -4.79
N LYS A 112 -17.33 -2.66 -4.77
CA LYS A 112 -18.63 -2.16 -4.30
C LYS A 112 -19.83 -2.58 -5.17
N ASP A 113 -19.57 -2.97 -6.42
CA ASP A 113 -20.56 -3.53 -7.35
C ASP A 113 -20.99 -4.96 -6.95
N ILE A 114 -20.10 -5.72 -6.28
CA ILE A 114 -20.39 -7.06 -5.77
C ILE A 114 -20.75 -7.03 -4.29
N TYR A 115 -20.11 -6.15 -3.50
CA TYR A 115 -20.31 -6.03 -2.05
C TYR A 115 -20.64 -4.58 -1.64
N PRO A 116 -21.79 -4.06 -2.07
CA PRO A 116 -22.19 -2.68 -1.80
C PRO A 116 -22.33 -2.36 -0.31
N GLU A 117 -22.62 -3.34 0.54
CA GLU A 117 -22.73 -3.14 1.99
C GLU A 117 -21.43 -2.66 2.64
N PHE A 118 -20.27 -2.89 1.99
CA PHE A 118 -18.97 -2.46 2.48
C PHE A 118 -18.51 -1.13 1.85
N SER A 119 -19.40 -0.39 1.17
CA SER A 119 -19.01 0.85 0.50
C SER A 119 -18.52 1.93 1.46
N ILE A 120 -19.10 1.98 2.67
CA ILE A 120 -18.72 2.92 3.74
C ILE A 120 -18.03 2.20 4.90
N PHE A 121 -17.60 0.96 4.71
CA PHE A 121 -16.92 0.21 5.76
C PHE A 121 -15.44 0.56 5.75
N SER A 122 -14.92 1.15 6.82
CA SER A 122 -13.55 1.66 6.86
C SER A 122 -12.50 0.59 6.55
N LYS A 123 -12.73 -0.65 7.01
CA LYS A 123 -11.82 -1.78 6.75
C LYS A 123 -11.83 -2.23 5.30
N ASN A 124 -12.84 -1.86 4.52
CA ASN A 124 -12.87 -2.10 3.08
C ASN A 124 -12.23 -0.95 2.28
N LEU A 125 -11.85 0.17 2.91
CA LEU A 125 -11.25 1.31 2.22
C LEU A 125 -9.72 1.27 2.31
N ILE A 126 -9.03 1.33 1.17
CA ILE A 126 -7.57 1.26 1.08
C ILE A 126 -7.01 2.35 0.15
N PRO A 127 -5.88 3.00 0.47
CA PRO A 127 -5.18 3.85 -0.47
C PRO A 127 -4.49 3.01 -1.54
N ALA A 128 -4.83 3.24 -2.80
CA ALA A 128 -4.27 2.50 -3.91
C ALA A 128 -4.01 3.39 -5.14
N CYS A 129 -2.95 3.06 -5.88
CA CYS A 129 -2.74 3.60 -7.22
C CYS A 129 -3.64 2.89 -8.24
N LYS A 130 -3.35 3.05 -9.53
CA LYS A 130 -4.08 2.38 -10.62
C LYS A 130 -4.02 0.84 -10.53
N CYS A 131 -3.14 0.28 -9.70
CA CYS A 131 -3.12 -1.16 -9.38
C CYS A 131 -4.46 -1.68 -8.83
N ASN A 132 -5.32 -0.83 -8.26
CA ASN A 132 -6.62 -1.30 -7.75
C ASN A 132 -7.52 -1.82 -8.87
N PHE A 133 -7.42 -1.28 -10.09
CA PHE A 133 -8.23 -1.74 -11.22
C PHE A 133 -7.93 -3.20 -11.61
N SER A 134 -6.67 -3.63 -11.51
CA SER A 134 -6.28 -5.02 -11.81
C SER A 134 -6.54 -5.98 -10.65
N LYS A 135 -6.78 -5.46 -9.45
CA LYS A 135 -7.00 -6.25 -8.22
C LYS A 135 -8.28 -7.08 -8.24
N ASN A 136 -9.36 -6.56 -8.86
CA ASN A 136 -10.70 -7.17 -8.75
C ASN A 136 -10.77 -8.62 -9.25
N LYS A 137 -9.83 -9.05 -10.11
CA LYS A 137 -9.73 -10.44 -10.59
C LYS A 137 -8.98 -11.39 -9.65
N ASN A 138 -8.18 -10.85 -8.73
CA ASN A 138 -7.13 -11.59 -8.00
C ASN A 138 -7.16 -11.35 -6.48
N ILE A 139 -8.33 -11.07 -5.88
CA ILE A 139 -8.47 -10.76 -4.45
C ILE A 139 -7.91 -11.88 -3.55
N SER A 140 -8.06 -13.15 -3.94
CA SER A 140 -7.52 -14.30 -3.21
C SER A 140 -5.99 -14.40 -3.25
N MET A 141 -5.34 -13.68 -4.18
CA MET A 141 -3.91 -13.75 -4.43
C MET A 141 -3.14 -12.59 -3.78
N ILE A 142 -3.82 -11.70 -3.05
CA ILE A 142 -3.23 -10.51 -2.43
C ILE A 142 -3.53 -10.45 -0.93
N TYR A 143 -2.60 -9.90 -0.15
CA TYR A 143 -2.86 -9.59 1.25
C TYR A 143 -3.69 -8.30 1.41
N HIS A 144 -4.48 -8.26 2.46
CA HIS A 144 -5.21 -7.05 2.86
C HIS A 144 -4.31 -6.14 3.70
N PRO A 145 -4.12 -4.86 3.35
CA PRO A 145 -3.16 -3.97 4.02
C PRO A 145 -3.49 -3.64 5.48
N GLN A 146 -4.67 -4.02 5.97
CA GLN A 146 -5.13 -3.73 7.34
C GLN A 146 -5.07 -4.92 8.31
N PHE A 147 -4.89 -6.16 7.84
CA PHE A 147 -5.04 -7.38 8.66
C PHE A 147 -3.74 -8.16 8.89
N PHE A 148 -2.61 -7.67 8.38
CA PHE A 148 -1.34 -8.40 8.46
C PHE A 148 -0.19 -7.52 8.94
N ASP A 149 0.39 -7.91 10.08
CA ASP A 149 1.47 -7.17 10.74
C ASP A 149 2.83 -7.36 10.05
N PHE A 150 2.99 -8.39 9.22
CA PHE A 150 4.23 -8.60 8.47
C PHE A 150 4.58 -7.39 7.58
N LEU A 151 3.60 -6.54 7.23
CA LEU A 151 3.79 -5.31 6.44
C LEU A 151 4.65 -4.25 7.14
N GLU A 152 4.83 -4.36 8.46
CA GLU A 152 5.74 -3.51 9.23
C GLU A 152 7.22 -3.86 8.97
N ASN A 153 7.49 -5.06 8.47
CA ASN A 153 8.83 -5.52 8.11
C ASN A 153 9.12 -5.29 6.62
N ARG A 154 10.41 -5.21 6.26
CA ARG A 154 10.83 -5.15 4.86
C ARG A 154 10.62 -6.52 4.19
N LEU A 155 9.64 -6.59 3.30
CA LEU A 155 9.21 -7.82 2.64
C LEU A 155 10.01 -8.16 1.40
N TYR A 156 10.65 -7.17 0.77
CA TYR A 156 11.31 -7.33 -0.52
C TYR A 156 12.63 -6.55 -0.60
N TYR A 157 13.44 -6.88 -1.60
CA TYR A 157 14.58 -6.07 -2.05
C TYR A 157 14.65 -6.08 -3.58
N ILE A 158 15.36 -5.12 -4.16
CA ILE A 158 15.62 -5.10 -5.60
C ILE A 158 16.97 -5.75 -5.87
N ASP A 159 16.98 -6.74 -6.76
CA ASP A 159 18.17 -7.41 -7.23
C ASP A 159 18.67 -6.73 -8.51
N PHE A 160 19.94 -6.35 -8.51
CA PHE A 160 20.60 -5.75 -9.66
C PHE A 160 22.12 -5.85 -9.52
N LEU A 161 22.83 -5.67 -10.63
CA LEU A 161 24.27 -5.47 -10.66
C LEU A 161 24.61 -4.11 -11.27
N ILE A 162 25.83 -3.66 -11.03
CA ILE A 162 26.43 -2.57 -11.78
C ILE A 162 27.55 -3.20 -12.63
N ILE A 163 27.50 -2.95 -13.94
CA ILE A 163 28.47 -3.46 -14.92
C ILE A 163 28.75 -2.31 -15.88
N ASN A 164 30.02 -1.92 -16.04
CA ASN A 164 30.45 -0.82 -16.90
C ASN A 164 29.60 0.45 -16.69
N ASP A 165 29.49 0.88 -15.43
CA ASP A 165 28.70 2.04 -15.00
C ASP A 165 27.19 1.99 -15.33
N SER A 166 26.67 0.82 -15.68
CA SER A 166 25.24 0.62 -15.98
C SER A 166 24.56 -0.27 -14.95
N VAL A 167 23.39 0.15 -14.49
CA VAL A 167 22.52 -0.64 -13.60
C VAL A 167 21.80 -1.72 -14.40
N ASN A 168 22.10 -2.98 -14.07
CA ASN A 168 21.51 -4.18 -14.66
C ASN A 168 20.46 -4.76 -13.71
N TYR A 169 19.20 -4.36 -13.88
CA TYR A 169 18.06 -4.84 -13.11
C TYR A 169 17.81 -6.34 -13.33
N ARG A 170 17.62 -7.10 -12.24
CA ARG A 170 17.39 -8.57 -12.25
C ARG A 170 16.03 -8.99 -11.67
N GLY A 171 15.28 -8.04 -11.11
CA GLY A 171 13.98 -8.30 -10.52
C GLY A 171 13.87 -7.86 -9.06
N ILE A 172 12.66 -7.92 -8.53
CA ILE A 172 12.37 -7.83 -7.10
C ILE A 172 12.36 -9.24 -6.50
N LYS A 173 12.93 -9.39 -5.31
CA LYS A 173 13.02 -10.67 -4.59
C LYS A 173 12.45 -10.54 -3.19
N MET A 174 11.98 -11.65 -2.65
CA MET A 174 11.45 -11.73 -1.29
C MET A 174 12.59 -11.62 -0.26
N ASN A 175 12.37 -10.81 0.76
CA ASN A 175 13.23 -10.63 1.93
C ASN A 175 12.63 -11.31 3.17
N ILE A 176 12.05 -12.49 2.97
CA ILE A 176 11.44 -13.28 4.04
C ILE A 176 11.89 -14.74 3.94
N LYS A 177 11.95 -15.43 5.08
CA LYS A 177 12.37 -16.83 5.13
C LYS A 177 11.27 -17.75 4.57
N PRO A 178 11.62 -18.85 3.89
CA PRO A 178 10.65 -19.82 3.35
C PRO A 178 9.67 -20.40 4.39
N ASN A 179 10.09 -20.47 5.66
CA ASN A 179 9.25 -20.96 6.77
C ASN A 179 8.29 -19.91 7.37
N HIS A 180 8.26 -18.68 6.82
CA HIS A 180 7.35 -17.65 7.28
C HIS A 180 5.88 -18.09 7.05
N PRO A 181 4.97 -17.97 8.05
CA PRO A 181 3.59 -18.48 7.93
C PRO A 181 2.81 -17.94 6.72
N TYR A 182 3.14 -16.71 6.30
CA TYR A 182 2.52 -16.03 5.17
C TYR A 182 3.36 -16.03 3.89
N TYR A 183 4.40 -16.87 3.79
CA TYR A 183 5.32 -16.88 2.64
C TYR A 183 4.59 -16.95 1.29
N LYS A 184 3.69 -17.93 1.12
CA LYS A 184 2.92 -18.13 -0.11
C LYS A 184 2.02 -16.95 -0.46
N LEU A 185 1.42 -16.31 0.54
CA LEU A 185 0.58 -15.13 0.33
C LEU A 185 1.41 -13.93 -0.18
N ILE A 186 2.58 -13.72 0.43
CA ILE A 186 3.49 -12.63 0.08
C ILE A 186 4.06 -12.87 -1.33
N GLU A 187 4.48 -14.08 -1.63
CA GLU A 187 4.91 -14.50 -2.97
C GLU A 187 3.80 -14.31 -4.02
N SER A 188 2.59 -14.79 -3.72
CA SER A 188 1.43 -14.62 -4.59
C SER A 188 1.13 -13.15 -4.85
N HIS A 189 1.19 -12.30 -3.82
CA HIS A 189 0.96 -10.86 -3.97
C HIS A 189 2.03 -10.22 -4.88
N LEU A 190 3.30 -10.61 -4.72
CA LEU A 190 4.37 -10.13 -5.58
C LEU A 190 4.12 -10.48 -7.06
N VAL A 191 3.86 -11.76 -7.34
CA VAL A 191 3.73 -12.28 -8.71
C VAL A 191 2.44 -11.82 -9.38
N ASN A 192 1.32 -11.82 -8.64
CA ASN A 192 0.00 -11.61 -9.22
C ASN A 192 -0.49 -10.16 -9.12
N HIS A 193 0.18 -9.31 -8.35
CA HIS A 193 -0.21 -7.91 -8.19
C HIS A 193 0.92 -6.93 -8.46
N ILE A 194 2.06 -7.02 -7.77
CA ILE A 194 3.13 -6.01 -7.91
C ILE A 194 3.75 -6.06 -9.30
N LEU A 195 4.15 -7.24 -9.78
CA LEU A 195 4.77 -7.40 -11.10
C LEU A 195 3.78 -7.16 -12.26
N LYS A 196 2.48 -7.37 -12.01
CA LYS A 196 1.40 -7.13 -12.99
C LYS A 196 0.78 -5.74 -12.86
N CYS A 197 1.37 -4.85 -12.07
CA CYS A 197 0.84 -3.52 -11.83
C CYS A 197 0.95 -2.67 -13.10
N GLY A 198 -0.16 -2.05 -13.53
CA GLY A 198 -0.23 -1.23 -14.74
C GLY A 198 0.63 0.05 -14.72
N ASP A 199 1.19 0.41 -13.56
CA ASP A 199 2.12 1.53 -13.42
C ASP A 199 3.57 1.18 -13.85
N GLY A 200 3.82 -0.03 -14.37
CA GLY A 200 5.12 -0.39 -14.95
C GLY A 200 6.24 -0.55 -13.92
N PHE A 201 5.98 -1.28 -12.83
CA PHE A 201 6.89 -1.42 -11.68
C PHE A 201 8.36 -1.67 -12.08
N GLU A 202 8.63 -2.62 -12.96
CA GLU A 202 10.00 -2.98 -13.34
C GLU A 202 10.73 -1.85 -14.09
N ASN A 203 10.02 -1.15 -14.99
CA ASN A 203 10.58 -0.01 -15.72
C ASN A 203 10.88 1.14 -14.77
N GLU A 204 9.98 1.43 -13.84
CA GLU A 204 10.20 2.42 -12.78
C GLU A 204 11.39 2.07 -11.90
N MET A 205 11.56 0.80 -11.52
CA MET A 205 12.73 0.37 -10.75
C MET A 205 14.02 0.58 -11.54
N ARG A 206 14.05 0.21 -12.83
CA ARG A 206 15.23 0.39 -13.69
C ARG A 206 15.63 1.85 -13.79
N THR A 207 14.68 2.73 -14.11
CA THR A 207 14.92 4.18 -14.25
C THR A 207 15.41 4.81 -12.95
N ARG A 208 14.74 4.51 -11.82
CA ARG A 208 15.09 5.11 -10.53
C ARG A 208 16.41 4.59 -9.97
N LEU A 209 16.73 3.31 -10.16
CA LEU A 209 18.03 2.75 -9.79
C LEU A 209 19.16 3.43 -10.56
N GLN A 210 19.00 3.56 -11.88
CA GLN A 210 20.00 4.22 -12.74
C GLN A 210 20.17 5.69 -12.34
N SER A 211 19.07 6.42 -12.14
CA SER A 211 19.13 7.82 -11.69
C SER A 211 19.84 8.00 -10.34
N LEU A 212 19.59 7.10 -9.36
CA LEU A 212 20.31 7.14 -8.08
C LEU A 212 21.79 6.79 -8.23
N TYR A 213 22.16 5.91 -9.16
CA TYR A 213 23.56 5.62 -9.46
C TYR A 213 24.27 6.81 -10.14
N ASP A 214 23.62 7.42 -11.12
CA ASP A 214 24.21 8.50 -11.93
C ASP A 214 24.32 9.81 -11.17
N THR A 215 23.30 10.12 -10.37
CA THR A 215 23.12 11.41 -9.68
C THR A 215 22.70 11.22 -8.22
N PRO A 216 23.54 10.57 -7.38
CA PRO A 216 23.17 10.15 -6.03
C PRO A 216 22.71 11.30 -5.12
N GLN A 217 23.25 12.50 -5.29
CA GLN A 217 22.92 13.69 -4.53
C GLN A 217 21.46 14.15 -4.71
N THR A 218 20.84 13.89 -5.86
CA THR A 218 19.43 14.24 -6.12
C THR A 218 18.45 13.46 -5.25
N CYS A 219 18.87 12.29 -4.78
CA CYS A 219 18.07 11.40 -3.92
C CYS A 219 18.60 11.36 -2.48
N ILE A 220 19.88 11.71 -2.26
CA ILE A 220 20.57 11.67 -0.98
C ILE A 220 21.17 13.04 -0.70
N PHE A 221 20.33 14.00 -0.30
CA PHE A 221 20.69 15.41 -0.11
C PHE A 221 21.86 15.67 0.85
N ALA A 222 22.11 14.75 1.79
CA ALA A 222 23.27 14.88 2.67
C ALA A 222 24.61 14.84 1.91
N LEU A 223 24.64 14.28 0.70
CA LEU A 223 25.83 14.29 -0.16
C LEU A 223 26.19 15.69 -0.67
N ASP A 224 25.24 16.62 -0.81
CA ASP A 224 25.52 18.00 -1.23
C ASP A 224 26.44 18.76 -0.25
N SER A 225 26.45 18.33 1.02
CA SER A 225 27.27 18.93 2.08
C SER A 225 28.67 18.31 2.21
N VAL A 226 29.00 17.33 1.38
CA VAL A 226 30.26 16.60 1.45
C VAL A 226 31.28 17.27 0.53
N VAL A 227 32.38 17.76 1.13
CA VAL A 227 33.43 18.53 0.43
C VAL A 227 34.72 17.71 0.24
N THR A 228 34.79 16.51 0.80
CA THR A 228 35.96 15.61 0.74
C THR A 228 35.53 14.18 0.50
N SER A 229 36.48 13.32 0.10
CA SER A 229 36.22 11.90 -0.13
C SER A 229 35.63 11.22 1.12
N LEU A 230 34.57 10.43 0.94
CA LEU A 230 33.93 9.66 1.99
C LEU A 230 34.65 8.33 2.23
N SER A 231 34.68 7.90 3.49
CA SER A 231 34.90 6.49 3.82
C SER A 231 33.63 5.66 3.58
N LYS A 232 33.79 4.34 3.40
CA LYS A 232 32.66 3.40 3.26
C LYS A 232 31.69 3.47 4.43
N GLN A 233 32.19 3.69 5.66
CA GLN A 233 31.35 3.79 6.85
C GLN A 233 30.51 5.08 6.86
N GLN A 234 31.10 6.21 6.46
CA GLN A 234 30.36 7.47 6.34
C GLN A 234 29.25 7.37 5.28
N LEU A 235 29.55 6.83 4.10
CA LEU A 235 28.52 6.64 3.06
C LEU A 235 27.40 5.71 3.52
N ARG A 236 27.70 4.59 4.19
CA ARG A 236 26.67 3.72 4.78
C ARG A 236 25.79 4.49 5.75
N LYS A 237 26.39 5.28 6.65
CA LYS A 237 25.65 6.08 7.64
C LYS A 237 24.71 7.09 6.95
N ILE A 238 25.19 7.76 5.90
CA ILE A 238 24.39 8.69 5.10
C ILE A 238 23.18 7.98 4.47
N ILE A 239 23.41 6.85 3.77
CA ILE A 239 22.33 6.09 3.11
C ILE A 239 21.34 5.55 4.16
N HIS A 240 21.82 5.04 5.30
CA HIS A 240 20.96 4.58 6.39
C HIS A 240 20.08 5.70 6.96
N ASN A 241 20.64 6.90 7.13
CA ASN A 241 19.88 8.06 7.58
C ASN A 241 18.81 8.47 6.57
N GLN A 242 19.14 8.49 5.27
CA GLN A 242 18.16 8.77 4.22
C GLN A 242 17.07 7.69 4.17
N LEU A 243 17.44 6.41 4.25
CA LEU A 243 16.51 5.30 4.31
C LEU A 243 15.57 5.38 5.52
N LYS A 244 16.09 5.78 6.69
CA LYS A 244 15.29 6.00 7.90
C LYS A 244 14.25 7.11 7.66
N ARG A 245 14.66 8.25 7.11
CA ARG A 245 13.77 9.37 6.79
C ARG A 245 12.67 8.96 5.81
N GLU A 246 13.01 8.21 4.76
CA GLU A 246 12.01 7.72 3.80
C GLU A 246 11.01 6.74 4.45
N ASN A 247 11.50 5.83 5.29
CA ASN A 247 10.63 4.91 6.02
C ASN A 247 9.69 5.64 6.98
N GLU A 248 10.15 6.70 7.65
CA GLU A 248 9.33 7.53 8.54
C GLU A 248 8.31 8.36 7.77
N LYS A 249 8.74 9.03 6.69
CA LYS A 249 7.90 9.83 5.79
C LYS A 249 6.71 9.04 5.27
N PHE A 250 6.96 7.82 4.79
CA PHE A 250 5.91 6.97 4.24
C PHE A 250 5.31 5.99 5.25
N GLN A 251 5.90 5.88 6.45
CA GLN A 251 5.56 4.92 7.51
C GLN A 251 5.52 3.47 6.97
N THR A 252 6.54 3.10 6.20
CA THR A 252 6.72 1.73 5.71
C THR A 252 8.14 1.53 5.17
N PRO A 253 8.75 0.34 5.39
CA PRO A 253 9.99 -0.03 4.72
C PRO A 253 9.78 -0.58 3.30
N ASN A 254 8.54 -0.61 2.80
CA ASN A 254 8.18 -1.25 1.53
C ASN A 254 7.72 -0.23 0.46
N SER A 255 8.10 1.05 0.57
CA SER A 255 7.95 2.01 -0.54
C SER A 255 8.99 1.73 -1.63
N TRP A 256 8.72 2.14 -2.86
CA TRP A 256 9.67 2.01 -3.96
C TRP A 256 11.04 2.62 -3.63
N ASP A 257 11.05 3.85 -3.13
CA ASP A 257 12.29 4.56 -2.78
C ASP A 257 13.04 3.86 -1.63
N SER A 258 12.31 3.33 -0.65
CA SER A 258 12.91 2.53 0.43
C SER A 258 13.55 1.24 -0.08
N LEU A 259 12.87 0.52 -0.99
CA LEU A 259 13.41 -0.69 -1.60
C LEU A 259 14.69 -0.39 -2.38
N ILE A 260 14.69 0.68 -3.18
CA ILE A 260 15.84 1.15 -3.96
C ILE A 260 17.02 1.49 -3.05
N LEU A 261 16.84 2.42 -2.09
CA LEU A 261 17.89 2.85 -1.17
C LEU A 261 18.50 1.68 -0.39
N SER A 262 17.65 0.77 0.11
CA SER A 262 18.11 -0.40 0.84
C SER A 262 18.93 -1.37 -0.03
N SER A 263 18.67 -1.41 -1.33
CA SER A 263 19.35 -2.33 -2.25
C SER A 263 20.78 -1.88 -2.58
N PHE A 264 21.05 -0.56 -2.55
CA PHE A 264 22.42 -0.03 -2.67
C PHE A 264 23.33 -0.32 -1.48
N LEU A 265 22.78 -0.73 -0.33
CA LEU A 265 23.56 -1.14 0.85
C LEU A 265 24.08 -2.59 0.77
N LYS A 266 23.62 -3.37 -0.22
CA LYS A 266 24.04 -4.76 -0.41
C LYS A 266 25.50 -4.86 -0.81
N LYS A 267 26.21 -5.87 -0.29
CA LYS A 267 27.66 -6.03 -0.45
C LYS A 267 28.07 -6.08 -1.93
N GLU A 268 27.26 -6.71 -2.76
CA GLU A 268 27.47 -6.95 -4.18
C GLU A 268 27.48 -5.64 -5.00
N VAL A 269 26.77 -4.60 -4.53
CA VAL A 269 26.57 -3.33 -5.24
C VAL A 269 27.32 -2.18 -4.54
N PHE A 270 27.33 -2.19 -3.21
CA PHE A 270 27.76 -1.05 -2.39
C PHE A 270 29.18 -0.58 -2.72
N ASN A 271 30.12 -1.50 -3.01
CA ASN A 271 31.49 -1.11 -3.33
C ASN A 271 31.59 -0.29 -4.61
N GLN A 272 30.84 -0.64 -5.65
CA GLN A 272 30.85 0.11 -6.90
C GLN A 272 30.13 1.45 -6.75
N PHE A 273 28.99 1.46 -6.04
CA PHE A 273 28.30 2.71 -5.73
C PHE A 273 29.16 3.66 -4.89
N PHE A 274 29.95 3.13 -3.95
CA PHE A 274 30.91 3.90 -3.16
C PHE A 274 31.98 4.58 -4.02
N LEU A 275 32.53 3.86 -5.01
CA LEU A 275 33.48 4.44 -5.96
C LEU A 275 32.81 5.54 -6.77
N ARG A 276 31.62 5.26 -7.32
CA ARG A 276 30.83 6.22 -8.10
C ARG A 276 30.58 7.52 -7.33
N VAL A 277 30.13 7.44 -6.08
CA VAL A 277 29.89 8.62 -5.22
C VAL A 277 31.16 9.45 -5.06
N ASN A 278 32.30 8.83 -4.76
CA ASN A 278 33.57 9.56 -4.60
C ASN A 278 34.17 10.08 -5.92
N THR A 279 33.70 9.62 -7.07
CA THR A 279 34.08 10.19 -8.38
C THR A 279 33.26 11.42 -8.74
N ILE A 280 32.05 11.57 -8.19
CA ILE A 280 31.14 12.69 -8.47
C ILE A 280 31.29 13.82 -7.45
N LEU A 281 31.63 13.49 -6.19
CA LEU A 281 31.96 14.45 -5.13
C LEU A 281 33.28 15.17 -5.42
#